data_AF-A0A9N9AE88-F1
#
_entry.id   AF-A0A9N9AE88-F1
#
_cell.length_a   1.000
_cell.length_b   1.000
_cell.length_c   1.000
_cell.angle_alpha   90.00
_cell.angle_beta   90.00
_cell.angle_gamma   90.00
#
_symmetry.space_group_name_H-M   'P 1'
#
loop_
_entity.id
_entity.type
_entity.pdbx_description
1 polymer ?
#
loop_
_entity_poly.entity_id
_entity_poly.type
_entity_poly.pdbx_seq_one_letter_code
_entity_poly.pdbx_strand_id
1 'polypeptide(L)'
;MEAPTQELPTLIKRLLTTDSEEQLEEFFTSEVEFRHPLVIIQSSPDSRNKLFSLYKYCQVLTGPHQVEVHEVMFDPHKKIGFIHYTTKLHPLLFPYLTVTVRTMSHADFRVNKDGRWIISKMEDFISNEDLLNLVVPYSQPIVNYFKAIGGLASISAGKVLEKIGWFEKEVDRETESDWVVER
;
A
#
# COMPACT_ATOMS: atom_id res chain seq x y z
N MET A 1 12.88 -16.75 4.28
CA MET A 1 11.58 -17.41 4.50
C MET A 1 11.50 -18.71 3.74
N GLU A 2 11.11 -19.77 4.42
CA GLU A 2 10.76 -21.07 3.85
C GLU A 2 9.26 -21.10 3.50
N ALA A 3 8.42 -20.50 4.34
CA ALA A 3 6.98 -20.40 4.16
C ALA A 3 6.50 -18.94 4.32
N PRO A 4 6.52 -18.12 3.25
CA PRO A 4 6.15 -16.70 3.32
C PRO A 4 4.76 -16.46 3.92
N THR A 5 3.76 -17.30 3.63
CA THR A 5 2.40 -17.14 4.18
C THR A 5 2.33 -17.25 5.70
N GLN A 6 3.26 -17.99 6.33
CA GLN A 6 3.30 -18.19 7.78
C GLN A 6 4.26 -17.20 8.48
N GLU A 7 5.35 -16.83 7.80
CA GLU A 7 6.40 -15.99 8.36
C GLU A 7 6.12 -14.48 8.21
N LEU A 8 5.45 -14.05 7.13
CA LEU A 8 5.16 -12.64 6.89
C LEU A 8 4.35 -11.95 8.00
N PRO A 9 3.30 -12.56 8.60
CA PRO A 9 2.61 -11.94 9.73
C PRO A 9 3.54 -11.62 10.90
N THR A 10 4.48 -12.53 11.17
CA THR A 10 5.46 -12.37 12.24
C THR A 10 6.49 -11.30 11.87
N LEU A 11 6.94 -11.28 10.61
CA LEU A 11 7.85 -10.27 10.11
C LEU A 11 7.25 -8.86 10.23
N ILE A 12 6.01 -8.63 9.77
CA ILE A 12 5.38 -7.30 9.84
C ILE A 12 5.21 -6.85 11.29
N LYS A 13 4.79 -7.74 12.19
CA LYS A 13 4.74 -7.43 13.62
C LYS A 13 6.12 -7.01 14.14
N ARG A 14 7.17 -7.79 13.86
CA ARG A 14 8.53 -7.46 14.29
C ARG A 14 9.01 -6.13 13.71
N LEU A 15 8.83 -5.91 12.42
CA LEU A 15 9.23 -4.70 11.71
C LEU A 15 8.64 -3.42 12.35
N LEU A 16 7.41 -3.53 12.86
CA LEU A 16 6.69 -2.43 13.48
C LEU A 16 6.88 -2.33 14.99
N THR A 17 7.29 -3.39 15.68
CA THR A 17 7.37 -3.41 17.16
C THR A 17 8.75 -3.68 17.76
N THR A 18 9.75 -4.09 16.97
CA THR A 18 11.08 -4.45 17.48
C THR A 18 12.12 -3.38 17.16
N ASP A 19 13.14 -3.29 18.02
CA ASP A 19 14.31 -2.43 17.84
C ASP A 19 15.51 -3.17 17.19
N SER A 20 15.45 -4.50 17.11
CA SER A 20 16.56 -5.36 16.65
C SER A 20 16.55 -5.53 15.13
N GLU A 21 17.45 -4.82 14.45
CA GLU A 21 17.64 -4.89 13.00
C GLU A 21 18.20 -6.24 12.54
N GLU A 22 19.05 -6.86 13.35
CA GLU A 22 19.73 -8.14 13.07
C GLU A 22 18.74 -9.26 12.74
N GLN A 23 17.60 -9.28 13.43
CA GLN A 23 16.53 -10.27 13.20
C GLN A 23 15.73 -10.01 11.92
N LEU A 24 15.80 -8.80 11.37
CA LEU A 24 15.06 -8.40 10.18
C LEU A 24 15.91 -8.54 8.92
N GLU A 25 17.24 -8.44 9.05
CA GLU A 25 18.18 -8.50 7.93
C GLU A 25 18.00 -9.73 7.04
N GLU A 26 17.70 -10.89 7.62
CA GLU A 26 17.55 -12.15 6.89
C GLU A 26 16.32 -12.18 5.96
N PHE A 27 15.35 -11.30 6.20
CA PHE A 27 14.11 -11.21 5.44
C PHE A 27 14.20 -10.25 4.25
N PHE A 28 15.25 -9.43 4.16
CA PHE A 28 15.39 -8.37 3.17
C PHE A 28 16.71 -8.45 2.39
N THR A 29 16.66 -8.14 1.09
CA THR A 29 17.88 -7.89 0.32
C THR A 29 18.60 -6.64 0.85
N SER A 30 19.94 -6.59 0.75
CA SER A 30 20.71 -5.37 1.04
C SER A 30 20.22 -4.16 0.23
N GLU A 31 19.76 -4.41 -0.99
CA GLU A 31 19.26 -3.43 -1.97
C GLU A 31 17.73 -3.34 -2.04
N VAL A 32 17.03 -3.51 -0.92
CA VAL A 32 15.56 -3.44 -0.89
C VAL A 32 15.02 -2.09 -1.40
N GLU A 33 14.00 -2.12 -2.25
CA GLU A 33 13.23 -0.93 -2.62
C GLU A 33 12.01 -0.78 -1.70
N PHE A 34 11.72 0.43 -1.24
CA PHE A 34 10.54 0.71 -0.43
C PHE A 34 9.72 1.86 -1.00
N ARG A 35 8.41 1.65 -1.09
CA ARG A 35 7.44 2.67 -1.51
C ARG A 35 6.34 2.80 -0.48
N HIS A 36 6.16 4.00 0.01
CA HIS A 36 5.09 4.37 0.92
C HIS A 36 4.44 5.64 0.38
N PRO A 37 3.16 5.94 0.67
CA PRO A 37 2.49 7.12 0.11
C PRO A 37 3.19 8.45 0.40
N LEU A 38 4.03 8.51 1.43
CA LEU A 38 4.81 9.69 1.82
C LEU A 38 6.32 9.60 1.55
N VAL A 39 6.87 8.40 1.35
CA VAL A 39 8.32 8.17 1.37
C VAL A 39 8.69 7.12 0.32
N ILE A 40 9.81 7.35 -0.37
CA ILE A 40 10.38 6.38 -1.30
C ILE A 40 11.84 6.15 -0.94
N ILE A 41 12.24 4.88 -0.84
CA ILE A 41 13.63 4.45 -0.75
C ILE A 41 13.94 3.66 -2.02
N GLN A 42 14.80 4.23 -2.87
CA GLN A 42 15.25 3.57 -4.09
C GLN A 42 16.20 2.41 -3.76
N SER A 43 16.17 1.36 -4.59
CA SER A 43 17.12 0.24 -4.53
C SER A 43 18.56 0.76 -4.58
N SER A 44 19.34 0.51 -3.54
CA SER A 44 20.77 0.83 -3.48
C SER A 44 21.47 -0.09 -2.48
N PRO A 45 22.80 -0.32 -2.55
CA PRO A 45 23.48 -1.28 -1.67
C PRO A 45 23.26 -1.11 -0.15
N ASP A 46 22.81 0.07 0.29
CA ASP A 46 22.54 0.44 1.69
C ASP A 46 21.05 0.74 1.96
N SER A 47 20.15 0.48 1.01
CA SER A 47 18.73 0.84 1.16
C SER A 47 18.04 0.07 2.29
N ARG A 48 18.51 -1.13 2.64
CA ARG A 48 17.99 -1.89 3.79
C ARG A 48 18.18 -1.18 5.12
N ASN A 49 19.35 -0.58 5.35
CA ASN A 49 19.63 0.16 6.58
C ASN A 49 18.79 1.44 6.66
N LYS A 50 18.58 2.10 5.51
CA LYS A 50 17.68 3.26 5.39
C LYS A 50 16.24 2.88 5.71
N LEU A 51 15.79 1.71 5.24
CA LEU A 51 14.47 1.18 5.55
C LEU A 51 14.29 0.96 7.06
N PHE A 52 15.25 0.31 7.72
CA PHE A 52 15.17 0.08 9.16
C PHE A 52 15.23 1.39 9.97
N SER A 53 16.06 2.34 9.54
CA SER A 53 16.09 3.70 10.13
C SER A 53 14.74 4.41 9.98
N LEU A 54 14.06 4.24 8.85
CA LEU A 54 12.72 4.79 8.63
C LEU A 54 11.70 4.17 9.58
N TYR A 55 11.68 2.84 9.74
CA TYR A 55 10.76 2.19 10.68
C TYR A 55 11.00 2.62 12.13
N LYS A 56 12.25 2.73 12.56
CA LYS A 56 12.61 3.28 13.88
C LYS A 56 12.13 4.73 14.05
N TYR A 57 12.33 5.57 13.04
CA TYR A 57 11.83 6.94 13.05
C TYR A 57 10.29 6.97 13.16
N CYS A 58 9.59 6.12 12.40
CA CYS A 58 8.14 5.99 12.49
C CYS A 58 7.68 5.55 13.89
N GLN A 59 8.35 4.60 14.53
CA GLN A 59 8.05 4.20 15.92
C GLN A 59 8.19 5.38 16.90
N VAL A 60 9.21 6.23 16.75
CA VAL A 60 9.35 7.45 17.58
C VAL A 60 8.17 8.41 17.36
N LEU A 61 7.73 8.59 16.11
CA LEU A 61 6.63 9.49 15.79
C LEU A 61 5.25 8.99 16.22
N THR A 62 5.08 7.68 16.37
CA THR A 62 3.76 7.07 16.47
C THR A 62 3.62 6.07 17.63
N GLY A 63 4.61 6.03 18.51
CA GLY A 63 4.61 5.24 19.72
C GLY A 63 4.59 3.72 19.46
N PRO A 64 4.30 2.91 20.49
CA PRO A 64 4.19 1.46 20.34
C PRO A 64 3.00 1.09 19.45
N HIS A 65 3.25 0.23 18.46
CA HIS A 65 2.24 -0.23 17.52
C HIS A 65 1.54 -1.49 18.02
N GLN A 66 0.21 -1.53 17.90
CA GLN A 66 -0.54 -2.80 17.97
C GLN A 66 -0.91 -3.20 16.55
N VAL A 67 -0.37 -4.33 16.10
CA VAL A 67 -0.52 -4.80 14.72
C VAL A 67 -1.39 -6.05 14.67
N GLU A 68 -2.46 -5.97 13.89
CA GLU A 68 -3.37 -7.05 13.60
C GLU A 68 -3.27 -7.40 12.11
N VAL A 69 -2.84 -8.62 11.80
CA VAL A 69 -2.70 -9.11 10.43
C VAL A 69 -3.98 -9.87 10.08
N HIS A 70 -4.64 -9.45 9.00
CA HIS A 70 -5.92 -10.00 8.57
C HIS A 70 -5.74 -11.11 7.55
N GLU A 71 -4.94 -10.83 6.52
CA GLU A 71 -4.77 -11.73 5.38
C GLU A 71 -3.35 -11.68 4.84
N VAL A 72 -2.86 -12.85 4.41
CA VAL A 72 -1.58 -12.98 3.71
C VAL A 72 -1.77 -13.86 2.49
N MET A 73 -1.30 -13.37 1.36
CA MET A 73 -1.29 -14.07 0.09
C MET A 73 0.14 -14.14 -0.41
N PHE A 74 0.52 -15.26 -1.01
CA PHE A 74 1.82 -15.44 -1.65
C PHE A 74 1.67 -16.30 -2.90
N ASP A 75 2.17 -15.80 -4.02
CA ASP A 75 2.25 -16.52 -5.29
C ASP A 75 3.73 -16.82 -5.59
N PRO A 76 4.19 -18.07 -5.43
CA PRO A 76 5.58 -18.44 -5.69
C PRO A 76 5.97 -18.37 -7.16
N HIS A 77 5.02 -18.48 -8.09
CA HIS A 77 5.30 -18.40 -9.53
C HIS A 77 5.59 -16.97 -9.95
N LYS A 78 4.80 -16.02 -9.44
CA LYS A 78 4.99 -14.59 -9.67
C LYS A 78 6.01 -13.95 -8.72
N LYS A 79 6.36 -14.65 -7.63
CA LYS A 79 7.24 -14.17 -6.56
C LYS A 79 6.73 -12.88 -5.92
N ILE A 80 5.40 -12.80 -5.74
CA ILE A 80 4.73 -11.66 -5.13
C ILE A 80 3.95 -12.12 -3.92
N GLY A 81 3.82 -11.22 -2.94
CA GLY A 81 2.98 -11.43 -1.79
C GLY A 81 2.23 -10.17 -1.42
N PHE A 82 1.07 -10.37 -0.80
CA PHE A 82 0.24 -9.29 -0.29
C PHE A 82 -0.07 -9.54 1.18
N ILE A 83 -0.05 -8.48 1.96
CA ILE A 83 -0.28 -8.54 3.40
C ILE A 83 -1.25 -7.42 3.75
N HIS A 84 -2.42 -7.79 4.23
CA HIS A 84 -3.40 -6.85 4.73
C HIS A 84 -3.34 -6.84 6.26
N TYR A 85 -3.09 -5.68 6.85
CA TYR A 85 -3.02 -5.52 8.29
C TYR A 85 -3.56 -4.17 8.74
N THR A 86 -3.81 -4.07 10.03
CA THR A 86 -4.21 -2.84 10.69
C THR A 86 -3.24 -2.54 11.82
N THR A 87 -2.80 -1.30 11.88
CA THR A 87 -1.90 -0.82 12.93
C THR A 87 -2.61 0.25 13.74
N LYS A 88 -2.73 0.02 15.05
CA LYS A 88 -3.11 1.06 16.01
C LYS A 88 -1.85 1.74 16.51
N LEU A 89 -1.84 3.05 16.42
CA LEU A 89 -0.71 3.89 16.76
C LEU A 89 -1.14 5.11 17.56
N HIS A 90 -0.17 5.71 18.25
CA HIS A 90 -0.34 6.87 19.14
C HIS A 90 0.56 8.01 18.67
N PRO A 91 0.05 8.97 17.90
CA PRO A 91 0.86 10.05 17.36
C PRO A 91 1.56 10.83 18.49
N LEU A 92 2.85 11.14 18.31
CA LEU A 92 3.70 11.78 19.32
C LEU A 92 3.11 13.10 19.83
N LEU A 93 2.50 13.90 18.95
CA LEU A 93 1.87 15.19 19.32
C LEU A 93 0.55 15.01 20.08
N PHE A 94 -0.10 13.84 19.97
CA PHE A 94 -1.40 13.55 20.56
C PHE A 94 -1.44 12.11 21.14
N PRO A 95 -0.64 11.80 22.17
CA PRO A 95 -0.43 10.42 22.62
C PRO A 95 -1.68 9.77 23.25
N TYR A 96 -2.66 10.58 23.66
CA TYR A 96 -3.96 10.12 24.16
C TYR A 96 -4.93 9.71 23.03
N LEU A 97 -4.62 10.04 21.78
CA LEU A 97 -5.41 9.63 20.63
C LEU A 97 -4.87 8.30 20.11
N THR A 98 -5.81 7.43 19.75
CA THR A 98 -5.50 6.17 19.06
C THR A 98 -5.94 6.32 17.62
N VAL A 99 -5.00 6.30 16.70
CA VAL A 99 -5.28 6.29 15.27
C VAL A 99 -5.13 4.86 14.77
N THR A 100 -6.12 4.41 14.00
CA THR A 100 -6.09 3.09 13.37
C THR A 100 -5.80 3.30 11.89
N VAL A 101 -4.72 2.70 11.39
CA VAL A 101 -4.31 2.78 9.99
C VAL A 101 -4.46 1.41 9.36
N ARG A 102 -5.21 1.33 8.26
CA ARG A 102 -5.30 0.12 7.45
C ARG A 102 -4.25 0.18 6.35
N THR A 103 -3.44 -0.87 6.27
CA THR A 103 -2.36 -0.97 5.29
C THR A 103 -2.47 -2.28 4.51
N MET A 104 -2.31 -2.17 3.20
CA MET A 104 -2.08 -3.31 2.33
C MET A 104 -0.66 -3.19 1.78
N SER A 105 0.21 -4.14 2.08
CA SER A 105 1.59 -4.15 1.58
C SER A 105 1.73 -5.17 0.47
N HIS A 106 2.31 -4.73 -0.64
CA HIS A 106 2.77 -5.58 -1.73
C HIS A 106 4.27 -5.82 -1.58
N ALA A 107 4.69 -7.08 -1.62
CA ALA A 107 6.09 -7.47 -1.50
C ALA A 107 6.53 -8.29 -2.72
N ASP A 108 7.64 -7.88 -3.35
CA ASP A 108 8.32 -8.68 -4.36
C ASP A 108 9.42 -9.51 -3.69
N PHE A 109 9.52 -10.77 -4.08
CA PHE A 109 10.44 -11.73 -3.50
C PHE A 109 11.53 -12.15 -4.49
N ARG A 110 12.72 -12.40 -3.94
CA ARG A 110 13.82 -13.10 -4.59
C ARG A 110 14.18 -14.34 -3.78
N VAL A 111 14.82 -15.30 -4.44
CA VAL A 111 15.38 -16.47 -3.78
C VAL A 111 16.86 -16.18 -3.50
N ASN A 112 17.29 -16.34 -2.25
CA ASN A 112 18.68 -16.18 -1.87
C ASN A 112 19.51 -17.42 -2.25
N LYS A 113 20.82 -17.39 -1.99
CA LYS A 113 21.73 -18.52 -2.28
C LYS A 113 21.35 -19.81 -1.53
N ASP A 114 20.66 -19.68 -0.40
CA ASP A 114 20.23 -20.79 0.45
C ASP A 114 18.86 -21.34 0.06
N GLY A 115 18.25 -20.85 -1.04
CA GLY A 115 16.92 -21.27 -1.47
C GLY A 115 15.76 -20.64 -0.68
N ARG A 116 16.04 -19.69 0.23
CA ARG A 116 15.02 -18.98 1.02
C ARG A 116 14.49 -17.75 0.28
N TRP A 117 13.19 -17.48 0.44
CA TRP A 117 12.55 -16.26 -0.03
C TRP A 117 12.96 -15.06 0.81
N ILE A 118 13.36 -13.97 0.15
CA ILE A 118 13.73 -12.68 0.75
C ILE A 118 13.01 -11.55 0.00
N ILE A 119 12.64 -10.49 0.70
CA ILE A 119 11.93 -9.35 0.14
C ILE A 119 12.94 -8.43 -0.55
N SER A 120 12.70 -8.16 -1.83
CA SER A 120 13.48 -7.21 -2.63
C SER A 120 12.80 -5.86 -2.84
N LYS A 121 11.46 -5.84 -2.75
CA LYS A 121 10.68 -4.60 -2.80
C LYS A 121 9.50 -4.72 -1.86
N MET A 122 9.17 -3.65 -1.16
CA MET A 122 7.92 -3.52 -0.41
C MET A 122 7.23 -2.21 -0.77
N GLU A 123 5.93 -2.28 -1.01
CA GLU A 123 5.09 -1.15 -1.39
C GLU A 123 3.82 -1.13 -0.55
N ASP A 124 3.66 -0.09 0.25
CA ASP A 124 2.55 0.09 1.18
C ASP A 124 1.46 0.95 0.55
N PHE A 125 0.24 0.45 0.60
CA PHE A 125 -0.97 1.15 0.23
C PHE A 125 -1.77 1.50 1.48
N ILE A 126 -1.97 2.79 1.70
CA ILE A 126 -2.74 3.33 2.82
C ILE A 126 -3.81 4.26 2.25
N SER A 127 -4.99 4.28 2.86
CA SER A 127 -6.03 5.20 2.43
C SER A 127 -5.64 6.65 2.73
N ASN A 128 -5.98 7.57 1.83
CA ASN A 128 -5.72 9.00 2.05
C ASN A 128 -6.43 9.54 3.30
N GLU A 129 -7.55 8.91 3.68
CA GLU A 129 -8.27 9.26 4.90
C GLU A 129 -7.45 8.90 6.15
N ASP A 130 -6.91 7.68 6.22
CA ASP A 130 -6.09 7.24 7.35
C ASP A 130 -4.79 8.05 7.44
N LEU A 131 -4.21 8.40 6.29
CA LEU A 131 -3.02 9.25 6.22
C LEU A 131 -3.30 10.66 6.75
N LEU A 132 -4.45 11.24 6.40
CA LEU A 132 -4.84 12.54 6.94
C LEU A 132 -5.18 12.44 8.42
N ASN A 133 -5.82 11.36 8.86
CA ASN A 133 -6.17 11.13 10.27
C ASN A 133 -4.93 11.00 11.17
N LEU A 134 -3.78 10.60 10.61
CA LEU A 134 -2.49 10.61 11.30
C LEU A 134 -1.99 12.04 11.61
N VAL A 135 -2.26 12.99 10.71
CA VAL A 135 -1.80 14.40 10.84
C VAL A 135 -2.83 15.27 11.55
N VAL A 136 -4.11 15.12 11.18
CA VAL A 136 -5.26 15.84 11.73
C VAL A 136 -6.26 14.80 12.24
N PRO A 137 -6.18 14.44 13.53
CA PRO A 137 -7.07 13.46 14.13
C PRO A 137 -8.54 13.85 13.96
N TYR A 138 -9.41 12.86 13.74
CA TYR A 138 -10.85 13.01 13.52
C TYR A 138 -11.22 13.79 12.25
N SER A 139 -10.32 13.88 11.27
CA SER A 139 -10.59 14.51 9.96
C SER A 139 -11.51 13.69 9.04
N GLN A 140 -11.75 12.41 9.36
CA GLN A 140 -12.55 11.48 8.55
C GLN A 140 -13.90 12.06 8.08
N PRO A 141 -14.74 12.67 8.94
CA PRO A 141 -16.05 13.17 8.53
C PRO A 141 -15.93 14.27 7.46
N ILE A 142 -14.90 15.11 7.56
CA ILE A 142 -14.64 16.19 6.59
C ILE A 142 -14.24 15.58 5.24
N VAL A 143 -13.34 14.59 5.24
CA VAL A 143 -12.93 13.90 4.01
C VAL A 143 -14.14 13.21 3.35
N ASN A 144 -14.95 12.50 4.15
CA ASN A 144 -16.14 11.81 3.67
C ASN A 144 -17.18 12.78 3.10
N TYR A 145 -17.33 13.96 3.70
CA TYR A 145 -18.20 15.02 3.19
C TYR A 145 -17.75 15.52 1.81
N PHE A 146 -16.46 15.81 1.62
CA PHE A 146 -15.94 16.22 0.32
C PHE A 146 -16.02 15.11 -0.73
N LYS A 147 -15.78 13.85 -0.33
CA LYS A 147 -15.97 12.69 -1.20
C LYS A 147 -17.43 12.54 -1.64
N ALA A 148 -18.38 12.74 -0.73
CA ALA A 148 -19.81 12.68 -1.05
C ALA A 148 -20.21 13.78 -2.06
N ILE A 149 -19.74 15.02 -1.86
CA ILE A 149 -19.96 16.10 -2.84
C ILE A 149 -19.36 15.74 -4.19
N GLY A 150 -18.11 15.25 -4.21
CA GLY A 150 -17.45 14.82 -5.44
C GLY A 150 -18.25 13.73 -6.16
N GLY A 151 -18.72 12.72 -5.44
CA GLY A 151 -19.57 11.66 -5.98
C GLY A 151 -20.87 12.19 -6.58
N LEU A 152 -21.57 13.08 -5.88
CA LEU A 152 -22.80 13.70 -6.37
C LEU A 152 -22.57 14.55 -7.63
N ALA A 153 -21.49 15.35 -7.64
CA ALA A 153 -21.11 16.16 -8.79
C ALA A 153 -20.76 15.29 -10.01
N SER A 154 -19.95 14.24 -9.83
CA SER A 154 -19.58 13.30 -10.90
C SER A 154 -20.77 12.55 -11.46
N ILE A 155 -21.68 12.06 -10.61
CA ILE A 155 -22.91 11.39 -11.06
C ILE A 155 -23.80 12.36 -11.84
N SER A 156 -23.93 13.60 -11.36
CA SER A 156 -24.76 14.61 -12.03
C SER A 156 -24.17 15.00 -13.40
N ALA A 157 -22.86 15.23 -13.45
CA ALA A 157 -22.15 15.51 -14.70
C ALA A 157 -22.27 14.33 -15.68
N GLY A 158 -22.10 13.09 -15.21
CA GLY A 158 -22.27 11.89 -16.03
C GLY A 158 -23.66 11.81 -16.68
N LYS A 159 -24.73 12.06 -15.92
CA LYS A 159 -26.11 12.11 -16.44
C LYS A 159 -26.32 13.23 -17.47
N VAL A 160 -25.65 14.37 -17.31
CA VAL A 160 -25.72 15.46 -18.30
C VAL A 160 -25.00 15.07 -19.57
N LEU A 161 -23.79 14.50 -19.46
CA LEU A 161 -22.98 14.03 -20.59
C LEU A 161 -23.68 12.91 -21.38
N GLU A 162 -24.35 11.99 -20.69
CA GLU A 162 -25.18 10.96 -21.31
C GLU A 162 -26.34 11.58 -22.10
N LYS A 163 -27.07 12.53 -21.50
CA LYS A 163 -28.20 13.20 -22.17
C LYS A 163 -27.82 14.00 -23.40
N ILE A 164 -26.59 14.52 -23.48
CA ILE A 164 -26.11 15.27 -24.66
C ILE A 164 -25.43 14.37 -25.69
N GLY A 165 -25.51 13.04 -25.54
CA GLY A 165 -25.00 12.06 -26.50
C GLY A 165 -23.48 11.99 -26.57
N TRP A 166 -22.76 12.44 -25.52
CA TRP A 166 -21.30 12.50 -25.53
C TRP A 166 -20.64 11.11 -25.63
N PHE A 167 -21.32 10.08 -25.11
CA PHE A 167 -20.82 8.70 -25.08
C PHE A 167 -21.27 7.86 -26.28
N GLU A 168 -22.03 8.43 -27.22
CA GLU A 168 -22.69 7.69 -28.32
C GLU A 168 -21.84 7.64 -29.60
N LYS A 169 -20.54 7.95 -29.55
CA LYS A 169 -19.72 8.22 -30.75
C LYS A 169 -18.45 7.38 -30.98
N GLU A 170 -18.31 6.20 -30.36
CA GLU A 170 -17.14 5.34 -30.60
C GLU A 170 -17.43 3.95 -31.18
N VAL A 171 -18.68 3.50 -31.28
CA VAL A 171 -19.00 2.17 -31.85
C VAL A 171 -19.17 2.19 -33.38
N ASP A 172 -19.48 3.34 -33.97
CA ASP A 172 -19.76 3.43 -35.42
C ASP A 172 -18.52 3.65 -36.30
N ARG A 173 -17.34 3.92 -35.72
CA ARG A 173 -16.11 4.14 -36.49
C ARG A 173 -15.37 2.87 -36.93
N GLU A 174 -15.62 1.73 -36.28
CA GLU A 174 -15.06 0.44 -36.71
C GLU A 174 -16.01 -0.35 -37.61
N THR A 175 -17.31 -0.03 -37.64
CA THR A 175 -18.29 -0.76 -38.46
C THR A 175 -18.50 -0.18 -39.86
N GLU A 176 -18.08 1.05 -40.15
CA GLU A 176 -18.19 1.63 -41.50
C GLU A 176 -17.01 1.31 -42.44
N SER A 177 -15.86 0.82 -41.94
CA SER A 177 -14.72 0.49 -42.83
C SER A 177 -14.81 -0.88 -43.51
N ASP A 178 -15.69 -1.76 -43.04
CA ASP A 178 -15.83 -3.13 -43.55
C ASP A 178 -16.85 -3.26 -44.71
N TRP A 179 -17.53 -2.17 -45.10
CA TRP A 179 -18.54 -2.19 -46.17
C TRP A 179 -18.07 -1.69 -47.54
N VAL A 180 -16.77 -1.42 -47.73
CA VAL A 180 -16.20 -1.05 -49.04
C VAL A 180 -15.23 -2.11 -49.56
N VAL A 181 -15.60 -3.39 -49.48
CA VAL A 181 -15.07 -4.44 -50.36
C VAL A 181 -16.17 -5.43 -50.67
N GLU A 182 -17.02 -5.11 -51.66
CA GLU A 182 -17.51 -6.06 -52.67
C GLU A 182 -18.49 -5.33 -53.62
N ARG A 183 -17.95 -4.90 -54.76
CA ARG A 183 -18.56 -5.05 -56.09
C ARG A 183 -17.56 -4.70 -57.19
#